data_AF-A0A6J4V5S6-F1
#
_entry.id   AF-A0A6J4V5S6-F1
#
_cell.length_a   1.000
_cell.length_b   1.000
_cell.length_c   1.000
_cell.angle_alpha   90.00
_cell.angle_beta   90.00
_cell.angle_gamma   90.00
#
_symmetry.space_group_name_H-M   'P 1'
#
loop_
_entity.id
_entity.type
_entity.pdbx_description
1 polymer ?
#
loop_
_entity_poly.entity_id
_entity_poly.type
_entity_poly.pdbx_seq_one_letter_code
_entity_poly.pdbx_strand_id
1 'polypeptide(L)'
;MVRHLPTMQAIKGLVVRTRPLGLLVALAITGLVFAGQEYLRGLDRFGYAGVFMLSLIGNASLVLPLPTFMAAFAGGGVLDPLAVGVIAAAGATIGELTGYLAGSSGRATIEKRETYRRVHEWMRRRGLLTLFVLAAIPNPLFDIAGMTAGVLRFPVPAFLLATWAGKTVKFLAIALLGAGAMRLVG
;
A
#
# COMPACT_ATOMS: atom_id res chain seq x y z
N MET A 1 -4.05 40.67 -37.45
CA MET A 1 -4.45 39.35 -36.91
C MET A 1 -3.57 39.05 -35.70
N VAL A 2 -3.96 39.53 -34.51
CA VAL A 2 -3.16 39.42 -33.27
C VAL A 2 -3.74 38.29 -32.41
N ARG A 3 -2.95 37.25 -32.16
CA ARG A 3 -3.34 36.13 -31.29
C ARG A 3 -3.27 36.56 -29.82
N HIS A 4 -4.39 36.43 -29.11
CA HIS A 4 -4.47 36.64 -27.67
C HIS A 4 -3.59 35.62 -26.92
N LEU A 5 -2.57 36.11 -26.20
CA LEU A 5 -1.80 35.33 -25.23
C LEU A 5 -2.66 35.04 -23.98
N PRO A 6 -2.62 33.84 -23.40
CA PRO A 6 -3.34 33.53 -22.17
C PRO A 6 -2.77 34.34 -20.99
N THR A 7 -3.68 35.01 -20.28
CA THR A 7 -3.43 35.94 -19.18
C THR A 7 -2.69 35.29 -18.00
N MET A 8 -1.68 35.97 -17.44
CA MET A 8 -0.84 35.56 -16.28
C MET A 8 -1.60 35.07 -15.02
N GLN A 9 -2.92 35.25 -14.96
CA GLN A 9 -3.77 34.75 -13.88
C GLN A 9 -3.93 33.21 -13.90
N ALA A 10 -3.89 32.56 -15.08
CA ALA A 10 -4.05 31.11 -15.18
C ALA A 10 -2.84 30.34 -14.60
N ILE A 11 -1.63 30.93 -14.68
CA ILE A 11 -0.39 30.31 -14.20
C ILE A 11 -0.29 30.40 -12.67
N LYS A 12 -0.72 31.50 -12.05
CA LYS A 12 -0.73 31.64 -10.58
C LYS A 12 -1.68 30.66 -9.90
N GLY A 13 -2.84 30.38 -10.49
CA GLY A 13 -3.77 29.38 -9.97
C GLY A 13 -3.22 27.95 -10.01
N LEU A 14 -2.41 27.63 -11.03
CA LEU A 14 -1.76 26.33 -11.16
C LEU A 14 -0.60 26.14 -10.15
N VAL A 15 0.17 27.21 -9.90
CA VAL A 15 1.32 27.22 -8.97
C VAL A 15 0.88 27.26 -7.50
N VAL A 16 -0.26 27.90 -7.18
CA VAL A 16 -0.80 27.89 -5.81
C VAL A 16 -1.40 26.52 -5.44
N ARG A 17 -1.92 25.77 -6.41
CA ARG A 17 -2.52 24.44 -6.18
C ARG A 17 -1.49 23.33 -5.89
N THR A 18 -0.25 23.46 -6.34
CA THR A 18 0.83 22.45 -6.14
C THR A 18 1.63 22.64 -4.84
N ARG A 19 1.63 23.85 -4.27
CA ARG A 19 2.30 24.19 -3.00
C ARG A 19 1.78 23.44 -1.76
N PRO A 20 0.47 23.26 -1.53
CA PRO A 20 0.00 22.49 -0.38
C PRO A 20 0.30 21.00 -0.52
N LEU A 21 0.28 20.46 -1.75
CA LEU A 21 0.60 19.05 -1.98
C LEU A 21 2.08 18.76 -1.70
N GLY A 22 2.99 19.62 -2.16
CA GLY A 22 4.42 19.49 -1.88
C GLY A 22 4.70 19.54 -0.37
N LEU A 23 4.05 20.46 0.35
CA LEU A 23 4.18 20.57 1.81
C LEU A 23 3.62 19.33 2.53
N LEU A 24 2.46 18.82 2.11
CA LEU A 24 1.86 17.60 2.68
C LEU A 24 2.74 16.37 2.44
N VAL A 25 3.30 16.23 1.24
CA VAL A 25 4.25 15.15 0.91
C VAL A 25 5.50 15.28 1.78
N ALA A 26 6.05 16.49 1.92
CA ALA A 26 7.20 16.72 2.78
C ALA A 26 6.91 16.38 4.25
N LEU A 27 5.78 16.83 4.80
CA LEU A 27 5.36 16.51 6.17
C LEU A 27 5.11 15.00 6.35
N ALA A 28 4.52 14.33 5.35
CA ALA A 28 4.31 12.89 5.38
C ALA A 28 5.65 12.14 5.38
N ILE A 29 6.61 12.55 4.53
CA ILE A 29 7.97 12.00 4.51
C ILE A 29 8.64 12.21 5.86
N THR A 30 8.60 13.42 6.42
CA THR A 30 9.17 13.73 7.74
C THR A 30 8.56 12.85 8.84
N GLY A 31 7.24 12.71 8.87
CA GLY A 31 6.56 11.83 9.82
C GLY A 31 6.98 10.35 9.65
N LEU A 32 7.13 9.90 8.41
CA LEU A 32 7.61 8.56 8.09
C LEU A 32 9.05 8.32 8.57
N VAL A 33 9.91 9.32 8.45
CA VAL A 33 11.31 9.25 8.91
C VAL A 33 11.37 9.09 10.42
N PHE A 34 10.64 9.91 11.18
CA PHE A 34 10.60 9.81 12.65
C PHE A 34 10.01 8.48 13.12
N ALA A 35 8.87 8.06 12.56
CA ALA A 35 8.28 6.76 12.90
C ALA A 35 9.18 5.58 12.50
N GLY A 36 9.88 5.70 11.37
CA GLY A 36 10.83 4.71 10.88
C GLY A 36 11.98 4.46 11.85
N GLN A 37 12.47 5.49 12.57
CA GLN A 37 13.57 5.34 13.52
C GLN A 37 13.27 4.35 14.66
N GLU A 38 12.03 4.29 15.14
CA GLU A 38 11.63 3.32 16.15
C GLU A 38 11.64 1.88 15.59
N TYR A 39 11.20 1.71 14.35
CA TYR A 39 11.25 0.42 13.64
C TYR A 39 12.67 -0.02 13.32
N LEU A 40 13.57 0.91 12.94
CA LEU A 40 14.97 0.63 12.63
C LEU A 40 15.69 -0.06 13.79
N ARG A 41 15.47 0.40 15.03
CA ARG A 41 16.04 -0.23 16.23
C ARG A 41 15.62 -1.69 16.41
N GLY A 42 14.44 -2.07 15.92
CA GLY A 42 13.98 -3.45 15.89
C GLY A 42 14.54 -4.25 14.71
N LEU A 43 14.71 -3.61 13.54
CA LEU A 43 15.22 -4.27 12.33
C LEU A 43 16.70 -4.68 12.45
N ASP A 44 17.52 -3.98 13.22
CA ASP A 44 18.94 -4.37 13.45
C ASP A 44 19.09 -5.80 13.98
N ARG A 45 18.06 -6.34 14.65
CA ARG A 45 18.07 -7.70 15.19
C ARG A 45 17.39 -8.73 14.29
N PHE A 46 16.44 -8.32 13.45
CA PHE A 46 15.55 -9.24 12.72
C PHE A 46 15.63 -9.12 11.19
N GLY A 47 16.24 -8.08 10.64
CA GLY A 47 16.45 -7.87 9.21
C GLY A 47 15.21 -8.14 8.35
N TYR A 48 15.38 -8.91 7.28
CA TYR A 48 14.29 -9.31 6.39
C TYR A 48 13.17 -10.12 7.07
N ALA A 49 13.49 -10.93 8.08
CA ALA A 49 12.48 -11.68 8.82
C ALA A 49 11.57 -10.75 9.62
N GLY A 50 12.13 -9.67 10.20
CA GLY A 50 11.36 -8.62 10.86
C GLY A 50 10.40 -7.92 9.90
N VAL A 51 10.88 -7.54 8.72
CA VAL A 51 10.05 -6.95 7.65
C VAL A 51 8.89 -7.88 7.28
N PHE A 52 9.16 -9.16 7.07
CA PHE A 52 8.14 -10.15 6.73
C PHE A 52 7.08 -10.26 7.84
N MET A 53 7.50 -10.43 9.09
CA MET A 53 6.58 -10.66 10.22
C MET A 53 5.72 -9.43 10.53
N LEU A 54 6.32 -8.24 10.51
CA LEU A 54 5.57 -6.99 10.67
C LEU A 54 4.58 -6.78 9.53
N SER A 55 4.96 -7.15 8.31
CA SER A 55 4.06 -7.08 7.16
C SER A 55 2.91 -8.08 7.25
N LEU A 56 3.20 -9.31 7.70
CA LEU A 56 2.20 -10.35 7.92
C LEU A 56 1.21 -9.96 9.01
N ILE A 57 1.68 -9.51 10.17
CA ILE A 57 0.82 -9.14 11.30
C ILE A 57 0.02 -7.87 10.98
N GLY A 58 0.68 -6.86 10.41
CA GLY A 58 0.05 -5.58 10.09
C GLY A 58 -1.07 -5.70 9.04
N ASN A 59 -0.97 -6.65 8.11
CA ASN A 59 -2.04 -6.95 7.16
C ASN A 59 -2.99 -8.08 7.61
N ALA A 60 -2.67 -8.83 8.67
CA ALA A 60 -3.60 -9.80 9.25
C ALA A 60 -4.70 -9.12 10.06
N SER A 61 -4.41 -7.96 10.65
CA SER A 61 -5.38 -7.14 11.37
C SER A 61 -6.02 -6.10 10.44
N LEU A 62 -7.36 -6.04 10.42
CA LEU A 62 -8.14 -5.04 9.66
C LEU A 62 -7.92 -3.59 10.11
N VAL A 63 -7.13 -3.34 11.16
CA VAL A 63 -7.22 -2.10 11.92
C VAL A 63 -6.13 -1.08 11.62
N LEU A 64 -4.89 -1.45 11.27
CA LEU A 64 -3.86 -0.45 10.92
C LEU A 64 -2.78 -1.02 9.98
N PRO A 65 -2.79 -0.71 8.66
CA PRO A 65 -1.69 -1.03 7.74
C PRO A 65 -0.45 -0.13 7.90
N LEU A 66 -0.51 0.87 8.78
CA LEU A 66 0.59 1.80 9.05
C LEU A 66 1.90 1.12 9.49
N PRO A 67 1.90 0.12 10.40
CA PRO A 67 3.11 -0.63 10.77
C PRO A 67 3.82 -1.26 9.58
N THR A 68 3.05 -1.73 8.60
CA THR A 68 3.59 -2.42 7.43
C THR A 68 4.26 -1.45 6.46
N PHE A 69 3.69 -0.26 6.23
CA PHE A 69 4.34 0.77 5.41
C PHE A 69 5.61 1.29 6.08
N MET A 70 5.59 1.48 7.40
CA MET A 70 6.76 1.90 8.16
C MET A 70 7.87 0.85 8.10
N ALA A 71 7.55 -0.42 8.28
CA ALA A 71 8.52 -1.51 8.19
C ALA A 71 9.19 -1.59 6.80
N ALA A 72 8.42 -1.43 5.72
CA ALA A 72 8.96 -1.44 4.35
C ALA A 72 9.83 -0.20 4.06
N PHE A 73 9.42 0.99 4.51
CA PHE A 73 10.19 2.22 4.32
C PHE A 73 11.49 2.18 5.14
N ALA A 74 11.40 1.91 6.44
CA ALA A 74 12.55 1.80 7.33
C ALA A 74 13.51 0.70 6.84
N GLY A 75 12.99 -0.48 6.51
CA GLY A 75 13.77 -1.58 5.97
C GLY A 75 14.47 -1.23 4.66
N GLY A 76 13.80 -0.53 3.73
CA GLY A 76 14.43 -0.07 2.50
C GLY A 76 15.54 0.96 2.72
N GLY A 77 15.50 1.69 3.83
CA GLY A 77 16.54 2.62 4.25
C GLY A 77 17.85 1.98 4.69
N VAL A 78 17.82 0.72 5.14
CA VAL A 78 18.99 0.04 5.75
C VAL A 78 19.34 -1.33 5.13
N LEU A 79 18.42 -1.99 4.45
CA LEU A 79 18.62 -3.27 3.74
C LEU A 79 18.56 -3.06 2.22
N ASP A 80 18.68 -4.15 1.44
CA ASP A 80 18.42 -4.09 0.00
C ASP A 80 16.93 -3.75 -0.26
N PRO A 81 16.62 -2.60 -0.87
CA PRO A 81 15.23 -2.15 -0.99
C PRO A 81 14.39 -3.02 -1.92
N LEU A 82 15.00 -3.73 -2.87
CA LEU A 82 14.28 -4.63 -3.77
C LEU A 82 13.82 -5.88 -3.01
N ALA A 83 14.72 -6.50 -2.25
CA ALA A 83 14.41 -7.63 -1.39
C ALA A 83 13.38 -7.25 -0.32
N VAL A 84 13.52 -6.08 0.31
CA VAL A 84 12.52 -5.57 1.27
C VAL A 84 11.13 -5.47 0.63
N GLY A 85 11.02 -4.90 -0.57
CA GLY A 85 9.73 -4.75 -1.25
C GLY A 85 9.05 -6.09 -1.52
N VAL A 86 9.81 -7.09 -2.00
CA VAL A 86 9.31 -8.44 -2.29
C VAL A 86 8.91 -9.19 -1.01
N ILE A 87 9.73 -9.11 0.03
CA ILE A 87 9.52 -9.80 1.30
C ILE A 87 8.36 -9.19 2.09
N ALA A 88 8.26 -7.86 2.13
CA ALA A 88 7.11 -7.16 2.70
C ALA A 88 5.82 -7.55 1.96
N ALA A 89 5.84 -7.59 0.62
CA ALA A 89 4.70 -8.00 -0.17
C ALA A 89 4.28 -9.45 0.12
N ALA A 90 5.22 -10.38 0.30
CA ALA A 90 4.93 -11.76 0.66
C ALA A 90 4.23 -11.86 2.01
N GLY A 91 4.82 -11.27 3.06
CA GLY A 91 4.23 -11.25 4.41
C GLY A 91 2.85 -10.61 4.39
N ALA A 92 2.75 -9.42 3.80
CA ALA A 92 1.49 -8.69 3.68
C ALA A 92 0.43 -9.45 2.89
N THR A 93 0.79 -10.27 1.90
CA THR A 93 -0.18 -11.06 1.12
C THR A 93 -0.70 -12.26 1.91
N ILE A 94 0.17 -12.91 2.68
CA ILE A 94 -0.22 -14.00 3.59
C ILE A 94 -1.15 -13.45 4.68
N GLY A 95 -0.87 -12.26 5.23
CA GLY A 95 -1.75 -11.60 6.19
C GLY A 95 -3.18 -11.42 5.69
N GLU A 96 -3.37 -11.09 4.42
CA GLU A 96 -4.70 -10.88 3.81
C GLU A 96 -5.54 -12.14 3.67
N LEU A 97 -4.95 -13.32 3.87
CA LEU A 97 -5.72 -14.55 3.92
C LEU A 97 -6.77 -14.50 5.03
N THR A 98 -6.55 -13.73 6.11
CA THR A 98 -7.56 -13.55 7.16
C THR A 98 -8.84 -12.94 6.60
N GLY A 99 -8.73 -11.86 5.82
CA GLY A 99 -9.85 -11.22 5.12
C GLY A 99 -10.49 -12.13 4.09
N TYR A 100 -9.67 -12.79 3.27
CA TYR A 100 -10.16 -13.77 2.29
C TYR A 100 -10.99 -14.89 2.98
N LEU A 101 -10.49 -15.47 4.07
CA LEU A 101 -11.16 -16.54 4.80
C LEU A 101 -12.43 -16.05 5.53
N ALA A 102 -12.43 -14.83 6.05
CA ALA A 102 -13.63 -14.21 6.60
C ALA A 102 -14.73 -14.08 5.54
N GLY A 103 -14.35 -13.69 4.32
CA GLY A 103 -15.25 -13.66 3.16
C GLY A 103 -15.78 -15.04 2.77
N SER A 104 -14.88 -16.02 2.62
CA SER A 104 -15.27 -17.37 2.16
C SER A 104 -16.09 -18.16 3.18
N SER A 105 -15.94 -17.86 4.48
CA SER A 105 -16.70 -18.47 5.57
C SER A 105 -18.09 -17.87 5.80
N GLY A 106 -18.44 -16.79 5.07
CA GLY A 106 -19.70 -16.06 5.28
C GLY A 106 -19.76 -15.27 6.58
N ARG A 107 -18.64 -15.17 7.32
CA ARG A 107 -18.52 -14.39 8.57
C ARG A 107 -18.14 -12.92 8.34
N ALA A 108 -18.08 -12.48 7.09
CA ALA A 108 -17.76 -11.10 6.76
C ALA A 108 -18.91 -10.15 7.14
N THR A 109 -18.68 -9.28 8.12
CA THR A 109 -19.58 -8.17 8.43
C THR A 109 -19.41 -7.06 7.39
N ILE A 110 -20.43 -6.84 6.55
CA ILE A 110 -20.40 -5.81 5.51
C ILE A 110 -20.93 -4.49 6.09
N GLU A 111 -20.04 -3.67 6.62
CA GLU A 111 -20.40 -2.35 7.16
C GLU A 111 -20.64 -1.31 6.06
N LYS A 112 -19.82 -1.32 4.99
CA LYS A 112 -19.86 -0.32 3.89
C LYS A 112 -20.53 -0.89 2.64
N ARG A 113 -21.85 -1.08 2.69
CA ARG A 113 -22.63 -1.77 1.63
C ARG A 113 -22.43 -1.19 0.21
N GLU A 114 -22.39 0.13 0.04
CA GLU A 114 -22.21 0.73 -1.28
C GLU A 114 -20.80 0.49 -1.84
N THR A 115 -19.77 0.70 -1.03
CA THR A 115 -18.37 0.43 -1.39
C THR A 115 -18.16 -1.04 -1.71
N TYR A 116 -18.70 -1.93 -0.88
CA TYR A 116 -18.69 -3.38 -1.13
C TYR A 116 -19.34 -3.71 -2.48
N ARG A 117 -20.54 -3.19 -2.77
CA ARG A 117 -21.22 -3.43 -4.05
C ARG A 117 -20.35 -3.00 -5.24
N ARG A 118 -19.72 -1.83 -5.16
CA ARG A 118 -18.84 -1.31 -6.21
C ARG A 118 -17.61 -2.21 -6.44
N VAL A 119 -16.93 -2.60 -5.36
CA VAL A 119 -15.77 -3.51 -5.43
C VAL A 119 -16.20 -4.88 -5.98
N HIS A 120 -17.33 -5.40 -5.52
CA HIS A 120 -17.90 -6.66 -6.00
C HIS A 120 -18.19 -6.63 -7.50
N GLU A 121 -18.82 -5.56 -8.01
CA GLU A 121 -19.07 -5.40 -9.45
C GLU A 121 -17.78 -5.31 -10.26
N TRP A 122 -16.77 -4.56 -9.79
CA TRP A 122 -15.47 -4.48 -10.46
C TRP A 122 -14.76 -5.84 -10.51
N MET A 123 -14.82 -6.61 -9.43
CA MET A 123 -14.22 -7.95 -9.37
C MET A 123 -14.99 -8.96 -10.21
N ARG A 124 -16.33 -8.88 -10.30
CA ARG A 124 -17.10 -9.71 -11.24
C ARG A 124 -16.77 -9.41 -12.70
N ARG A 125 -16.49 -8.16 -13.05
CA ARG A 125 -16.19 -7.76 -14.44
C ARG A 125 -14.75 -8.02 -14.86
N ARG A 126 -13.78 -7.81 -13.98
CA ARG A 126 -12.33 -7.84 -14.33
C ARG A 126 -11.51 -8.84 -13.52
N GLY A 127 -12.13 -9.54 -12.57
CA GLY A 127 -11.49 -10.62 -11.82
C GLY A 127 -10.23 -10.20 -11.07
N LEU A 128 -9.17 -10.99 -11.28
CA LEU A 128 -7.84 -10.82 -10.67
C LEU A 128 -7.18 -9.47 -11.02
N LEU A 129 -7.55 -8.84 -12.14
CA LEU A 129 -7.00 -7.53 -12.51
C LEU A 129 -7.41 -6.45 -11.51
N THR A 130 -8.67 -6.46 -11.06
CA THR A 130 -9.14 -5.52 -10.02
C THR A 130 -8.36 -5.74 -8.73
N LEU A 131 -8.13 -6.99 -8.36
CA LEU A 131 -7.36 -7.36 -7.16
C LEU A 131 -5.92 -6.84 -7.25
N PHE A 132 -5.24 -7.05 -8.37
CA PHE A 132 -3.89 -6.57 -8.63
C PHE A 132 -3.79 -5.04 -8.53
N VAL A 133 -4.69 -4.31 -9.20
CA VAL A 133 -4.67 -2.83 -9.22
C VAL A 133 -4.94 -2.27 -7.82
N LEU A 134 -5.92 -2.82 -7.11
CA LEU A 134 -6.19 -2.41 -5.72
C LEU A 134 -5.04 -2.80 -4.78
N ALA A 135 -4.31 -3.89 -5.04
CA ALA A 135 -3.14 -4.25 -4.23
C ALA A 135 -1.95 -3.30 -4.45
N ALA A 136 -1.77 -2.83 -5.69
CA ALA A 136 -0.63 -2.02 -6.14
C ALA A 136 -0.63 -0.57 -5.67
N ILE A 137 -1.79 -0.02 -5.33
CA ILE A 137 -1.92 1.38 -4.92
C ILE A 137 -2.24 1.43 -3.42
N PRO A 138 -1.64 2.34 -2.62
CA PRO A 138 -2.08 2.56 -1.24
C PRO A 138 -3.54 3.05 -1.24
N ASN A 139 -4.48 2.20 -0.81
CA ASN A 139 -5.89 2.54 -0.73
C ASN A 139 -6.61 1.72 0.36
N PRO A 140 -7.69 2.25 0.94
CA PRO A 140 -8.46 1.56 1.98
C PRO A 140 -9.48 0.53 1.43
N LEU A 141 -9.54 0.33 0.11
CA LEU A 141 -10.51 -0.58 -0.51
C LEU A 141 -10.00 -2.02 -0.61
N PHE A 142 -8.69 -2.24 -0.47
CA PHE A 142 -8.10 -3.56 -0.64
C PHE A 142 -8.64 -4.58 0.36
N ASP A 143 -8.84 -4.19 1.63
CA ASP A 143 -9.37 -5.10 2.66
C ASP A 143 -10.78 -5.60 2.30
N ILE A 144 -11.60 -4.74 1.70
CA ILE A 144 -12.92 -5.09 1.15
C ILE A 144 -12.75 -6.03 -0.05
N ALA A 145 -11.76 -5.79 -0.90
CA ALA A 145 -11.47 -6.63 -2.06
C ALA A 145 -10.98 -8.03 -1.64
N GLY A 146 -10.17 -8.14 -0.59
CA GLY A 146 -9.72 -9.41 -0.01
C GLY A 146 -10.89 -10.26 0.48
N MET A 147 -11.78 -9.66 1.29
CA MET A 147 -13.03 -10.32 1.70
C MET A 147 -13.90 -10.69 0.49
N THR A 148 -14.05 -9.78 -0.47
CA THR A 148 -14.86 -10.00 -1.67
C THR A 148 -14.31 -11.14 -2.53
N ALA A 149 -12.99 -11.30 -2.63
CA ALA A 149 -12.36 -12.44 -3.31
C ALA A 149 -12.76 -13.77 -2.66
N GLY A 150 -12.82 -13.81 -1.32
CA GLY A 150 -13.30 -14.94 -0.55
C GLY A 150 -14.78 -15.26 -0.81
N VAL A 151 -15.64 -14.23 -0.80
CA VAL A 151 -17.08 -14.36 -1.12
C VAL A 151 -17.28 -14.89 -2.54
N LEU A 152 -16.51 -14.40 -3.51
CA LEU A 152 -16.53 -14.85 -4.91
C LEU A 152 -15.81 -16.18 -5.15
N ARG A 153 -15.21 -16.77 -4.10
CA ARG A 153 -14.46 -18.04 -4.15
C ARG A 153 -13.38 -18.08 -5.23
N PHE A 154 -12.60 -17.01 -5.35
CA PHE A 154 -11.43 -17.04 -6.23
C PHE A 154 -10.45 -18.13 -5.77
N PRO A 155 -9.84 -18.93 -6.66
CA PRO A 155 -8.85 -19.91 -6.25
C PRO A 155 -7.75 -19.26 -5.40
N VAL A 156 -7.44 -19.82 -4.23
CA VAL A 156 -6.46 -19.25 -3.28
C VAL A 156 -5.12 -18.93 -3.96
N PRO A 157 -4.53 -19.80 -4.81
CA PRO A 157 -3.29 -19.47 -5.49
C PRO A 157 -3.41 -18.24 -6.42
N ALA A 158 -4.55 -18.09 -7.10
CA ALA A 158 -4.80 -16.96 -7.99
C ALA A 158 -4.96 -15.65 -7.19
N PHE A 159 -5.66 -15.69 -6.06
CA PHE A 159 -5.75 -14.57 -5.13
C PHE A 159 -4.37 -14.16 -4.59
N LEU A 160 -3.58 -15.13 -4.13
CA LEU A 160 -2.24 -14.89 -3.60
C LEU A 160 -1.31 -14.29 -4.66
N LEU A 161 -1.27 -14.87 -5.87
CA LEU A 161 -0.41 -14.37 -6.95
C LEU A 161 -0.77 -12.95 -7.38
N ALA A 162 -2.06 -12.67 -7.61
CA ALA A 162 -2.49 -11.34 -8.04
C ALA A 162 -2.29 -10.28 -6.94
N THR A 163 -2.56 -10.63 -5.68
CA THR A 163 -2.32 -9.75 -4.52
C THR A 163 -0.84 -9.50 -4.32
N TRP A 164 -0.02 -10.54 -4.35
CA TRP A 164 1.43 -10.44 -4.15
C TRP A 164 2.09 -9.62 -5.26
N ALA A 165 1.72 -9.85 -6.52
CA ALA A 165 2.22 -9.07 -7.64
C ALA A 165 1.89 -7.58 -7.49
N GLY A 166 0.64 -7.25 -7.13
CA GLY A 166 0.27 -5.86 -6.89
C GLY A 166 0.99 -5.27 -5.68
N LYS A 167 0.98 -5.96 -4.53
CA LYS A 167 1.66 -5.51 -3.31
C LYS A 167 3.17 -5.34 -3.53
N THR A 168 3.80 -6.15 -4.37
CA THR A 168 5.23 -6.00 -4.72
C THR A 168 5.49 -4.64 -5.36
N VAL A 169 4.64 -4.19 -6.30
CA VAL A 169 4.75 -2.84 -6.88
C VAL A 169 4.68 -1.77 -5.80
N LYS A 170 3.68 -1.88 -4.90
CA LYS A 170 3.47 -0.93 -3.80
C LYS A 170 4.66 -0.88 -2.84
N PHE A 171 5.13 -2.04 -2.39
CA PHE A 171 6.17 -2.14 -1.37
C PHE A 171 7.56 -1.87 -1.93
N LEU A 172 7.83 -2.16 -3.20
CA LEU A 172 9.04 -1.69 -3.87
C LEU A 172 9.08 -0.16 -3.90
N ALA A 173 7.97 0.50 -4.28
CA ALA A 173 7.93 1.96 -4.27
C ALA A 173 8.20 2.53 -2.87
N ILE A 174 7.58 1.97 -1.83
CA ILE A 174 7.79 2.41 -0.44
C ILE A 174 9.23 2.16 0.04
N ALA A 175 9.80 0.98 -0.24
CA ALA A 175 11.16 0.64 0.16
C ALA A 175 12.21 1.51 -0.57
N LEU A 176 12.02 1.78 -1.86
CA LEU A 176 12.87 2.69 -2.63
C LEU A 176 12.78 4.13 -2.13
N LEU A 177 11.60 4.58 -1.70
CA LEU A 177 11.46 5.89 -1.05
C LEU A 177 12.23 5.95 0.28
N GLY A 178 12.22 4.86 1.06
CA GLY A 178 13.02 4.73 2.28
C GLY A 178 14.52 4.81 2.02
N ALA A 179 15.00 4.05 1.02
CA ALA A 179 16.39 4.08 0.57
C ALA A 179 16.81 5.48 0.11
N GLY A 180 15.96 6.16 -0.66
CA GLY A 180 16.21 7.52 -1.13
C GLY A 180 16.24 8.54 0.00
N ALA A 181 15.31 8.45 0.95
CA ALA A 181 15.25 9.35 2.10
C ALA A 181 16.48 9.24 3.00
N MET A 182 16.94 8.02 3.30
CA MET A 182 18.14 7.82 4.13
C MET A 182 19.41 8.39 3.49
N ARG A 183 19.54 8.28 2.15
CA ARG A 183 20.66 8.89 1.42
C ARG A 183 20.68 10.42 1.42
N LEU A 184 19.55 11.07 1.70
CA LEU A 184 19.46 12.52 1.74
C LEU A 184 19.76 13.09 3.14
N VAL A 185 19.65 12.26 4.18
CA VAL A 185 19.77 12.67 5.58
C VAL A 185 21.08 12.19 6.22
N GLY A 186 21.69 11.11 5.71
CA GLY A 186 23.02 10.62 6.11
C GLY A 186 24.12 11.11 5.18
#